data_AF-A0A5N9B310-F1
#
_entry.id   AF-A0A5N9B310-F1
#
_cell.length_a   1.000
_cell.length_b   1.000
_cell.length_c   1.000
_cell.angle_alpha   90.00
_cell.angle_beta   90.00
_cell.angle_gamma   90.00
#
_symmetry.space_group_name_H-M   'P 1'
#
loop_
_entity.id
_entity.type
_entity.pdbx_description
1 polymer ?
#
loop_
_entity_poly.entity_id
_entity_poly.type
_entity_poly.pdbx_seq_one_letter_code
_entity_poly.pdbx_strand_id
1 'polypeptide(L)' 'NLSIKSDNYSQDDSVYEKVFVLNTNESFVLGYNEHYSTDSRHFGAITNDNILGKVVLRYYPFTIF' A
#
# COMPACT_ATOMS: atom_id res chain seq x y z
N ASN A 1 10.95 -18.24 -12.05
CA ASN A 1 11.92 -17.29 -12.64
C ASN A 1 11.20 -16.04 -13.09
N LEU A 2 11.00 -15.06 -12.18
CA LEU A 2 10.71 -13.68 -12.59
C LEU A 2 11.99 -12.89 -12.39
N SER A 3 12.61 -12.47 -13.50
CA SER A 3 13.74 -11.56 -13.49
C SER A 3 13.19 -10.14 -13.40
N ILE A 4 13.32 -9.51 -12.23
CA ILE A 4 13.04 -8.09 -12.06
C ILE A 4 14.21 -7.36 -12.70
N LYS A 5 13.98 -6.69 -13.84
CA LYS A 5 14.95 -5.77 -14.41
C LYS A 5 15.04 -4.55 -13.50
N SER A 6 16.27 -4.16 -13.14
CA SER A 6 16.51 -2.89 -12.46
C SER A 6 16.24 -1.75 -13.43
N ASP A 7 15.20 -0.96 -13.15
CA ASP A 7 14.95 0.28 -13.87
C ASP A 7 16.07 1.29 -13.54
N ASN A 8 16.40 2.16 -14.49
CA ASN A 8 17.48 3.16 -14.39
C ASN A 8 17.11 4.28 -13.39
N TYR A 9 16.98 3.95 -12.11
CA TYR A 9 16.81 4.91 -11.04
C TYR A 9 18.18 5.47 -10.65
N SER A 10 18.30 6.80 -10.57
CA SER A 10 19.53 7.46 -10.10
C SER A 10 19.79 6.96 -8.68
N GLN A 11 20.94 6.30 -8.47
CA GLN A 11 21.38 5.82 -7.15
C GLN A 11 21.64 7.04 -6.25
N ASP A 12 20.58 7.54 -5.65
CA ASP A 12 20.67 8.32 -4.42
C ASP A 12 20.82 7.31 -3.29
N ASP A 13 22.03 7.20 -2.73
CA ASP A 13 22.42 6.24 -1.68
C ASP A 13 21.58 6.36 -0.38
N SER A 14 20.60 7.27 -0.33
CA SER A 14 19.69 7.48 0.79
C SER A 14 18.34 6.74 0.69
N VAL A 15 18.05 6.10 -0.44
CA VAL A 15 16.78 5.38 -0.64
C VAL A 15 16.86 3.99 -0.02
N TYR A 16 16.43 3.86 1.24
CA TYR A 16 16.18 2.56 1.85
C TYR A 16 15.01 1.88 1.13
N GLU A 17 15.29 0.92 0.26
CA GLU A 17 14.27 0.08 -0.36
C GLU A 17 13.70 -0.88 0.70
N LYS A 18 12.43 -0.65 1.08
CA LYS A 18 11.71 -1.52 2.00
C LYS A 18 10.90 -2.54 1.21
N VAL A 19 11.43 -3.77 1.13
CA VAL A 19 10.77 -4.88 0.42
C VAL A 19 9.82 -5.62 1.36
N PHE A 20 8.59 -5.87 0.90
CA PHE A 20 7.60 -6.68 1.59
C PHE A 20 7.26 -7.92 0.76
N VAL A 21 7.34 -9.10 1.39
CA VAL A 21 6.91 -10.37 0.79
C VAL A 21 5.58 -10.75 1.44
N LEU A 22 4.54 -10.93 0.61
CA LEU A 22 3.19 -11.24 1.08
C LEU A 22 2.90 -12.73 0.99
N ASN A 23 2.24 -13.25 2.02
CA ASN A 23 1.62 -14.56 1.98
C ASN A 23 0.29 -14.52 1.19
N THR A 24 -0.25 -15.69 0.85
CA THR A 24 -1.51 -15.81 0.09
C THR A 24 -2.73 -15.21 0.79
N ASN A 25 -2.73 -15.17 2.13
CA ASN A 25 -3.83 -14.60 2.92
C ASN A 25 -3.52 -13.18 3.43
N GLU A 26 -2.57 -12.49 2.81
CA GLU A 26 -2.15 -11.15 3.23
C GLU A 26 -2.41 -10.11 2.15
N SER A 27 -2.71 -8.90 2.60
CA SER A 27 -2.87 -7.72 1.75
C SER A 27 -1.98 -6.60 2.27
N PHE A 28 -1.32 -5.90 1.35
CA PHE A 28 -0.61 -4.66 1.63
C PHE A 28 -1.49 -3.48 1.27
N VAL A 29 -1.91 -2.69 2.25
CA VAL A 29 -2.86 -1.59 2.05
C VAL A 29 -2.15 -0.24 2.04
N LEU A 30 -2.52 0.61 1.08
CA LEU A 30 -2.00 1.96 0.92
C LEU A 30 -3.15 2.96 0.93
N GLY A 31 -2.99 4.03 1.71
CA GLY A 31 -3.91 5.15 1.66
C GLY A 31 -3.51 6.12 0.55
N TYR A 32 -4.51 6.71 -0.12
CA TYR A 32 -4.29 7.66 -1.21
C TYR A 32 -3.55 8.93 -0.76
N ASN A 33 -3.74 9.37 0.49
CA ASN A 33 -3.04 10.53 1.03
C ASN A 33 -1.65 10.14 1.54
N GLU A 34 -0.74 9.89 0.61
CA GLU A 34 0.54 9.20 0.85
C GLU A 34 1.35 9.77 2.02
N HIS A 35 1.42 11.10 2.16
CA HIS A 35 2.21 11.78 3.19
C HIS A 35 1.58 11.76 4.59
N TYR A 36 0.27 11.54 4.68
CA TYR A 36 -0.48 11.60 5.95
C TYR A 36 -1.19 10.30 6.29
N SER A 37 -1.03 9.26 5.46
CA SER A 37 -1.63 7.95 5.67
C SER A 37 -0.77 7.08 6.56
N THR A 38 -1.33 6.64 7.69
CA THR A 38 -0.77 5.52 8.46
C THR A 38 -1.31 4.22 7.89
N ASP A 39 -0.52 3.58 7.04
CA ASP A 39 -0.88 2.36 6.32
C ASP A 39 0.22 1.29 6.40
N SER A 40 0.19 0.28 5.53
CA SER A 40 1.11 -0.87 5.58
C SER A 40 2.59 -0.49 5.47
N ARG A 41 2.93 0.71 4.98
CA ARG A 41 4.30 1.23 5.04
C ARG A 41 4.81 1.35 6.48
N HIS A 42 3.92 1.66 7.42
CA HIS A 42 4.20 1.83 8.84
C HIS A 42 3.96 0.55 9.64
N PHE A 43 2.82 -0.13 9.46
CA PHE A 43 2.42 -1.27 10.29
C PHE A 43 2.57 -2.66 9.63
N GLY A 44 2.94 -2.73 8.35
CA GLY A 44 3.08 -3.99 7.61
C GLY A 44 1.77 -4.49 6.96
N ALA A 45 1.80 -5.72 6.44
CA ALA A 45 0.64 -6.32 5.79
C ALA A 45 -0.45 -6.72 6.81
N ILE A 46 -1.70 -6.77 6.33
CA ILE A 46 -2.85 -7.26 7.11
C ILE A 46 -3.28 -8.62 6.59
N THR A 47 -3.91 -9.45 7.44
CA THR A 47 -4.58 -10.65 6.98
C THR A 47 -5.89 -10.31 6.29
N ASN A 48 -6.26 -11.08 5.26
CA ASN A 48 -7.50 -10.84 4.52
C ASN A 48 -8.75 -11.06 5.40
N ASP A 49 -8.63 -11.84 6.48
CA ASP A 49 -9.70 -12.06 7.45
C ASP A 49 -10.10 -10.77 8.19
N ASN A 50 -9.21 -9.77 8.25
CA ASN A 50 -9.50 -8.46 8.82
C ASN A 50 -10.24 -7.53 7.85
N ILE A 51 -10.44 -7.93 6.59
CA ILE A 51 -11.12 -7.12 5.58
C ILE A 51 -12.63 -7.37 5.67
N LEU A 52 -13.36 -6.38 6.16
CA LEU A 52 -14.82 -6.46 6.28
C LEU A 52 -15.56 -6.44 4.93
N GLY A 53 -14.97 -5.79 3.91
CA GLY A 53 -15.58 -5.70 2.58
C GLY A 53 -14.96 -4.62 1.69
N LYS A 54 -15.60 -4.36 0.55
CA LYS A 54 -15.17 -3.37 -0.45
C LYS A 54 -16.11 -2.17 -0.47
N VAL A 55 -15.55 -0.97 -0.44
CA VAL A 55 -16.30 0.26 -0.73
C VAL A 55 -16.53 0.33 -2.24
N VAL A 56 -17.79 0.20 -2.68
CA VAL A 56 -18.16 0.21 -4.10
C VAL A 56 -18.75 1.55 -4.54
N LEU A 57 -19.53 2.18 -3.66
CA LEU A 57 -20.11 3.51 -3.88
C LEU A 57 -20.15 4.25 -2.55
N ARG A 58 -19.85 5.54 -2.59
CA ARG A 58 -19.99 6.44 -1.44
C ARG A 58 -21.05 7.48 -1.79
N TYR A 59 -22.20 7.41 -1.11
CA TYR A 59 -23.32 8.35 -1.30
C TYR A 59 -23.22 9.60 -0.39
N TYR A 60 -22.36 9.60 0.63
CA TYR A 60 -22.21 10.67 1.64
C TYR A 60 -20.72 10.97 1.91
N PRO A 61 -20.28 12.22 2.16
CA PRO A 61 -21.07 13.41 2.48
C PRO A 61 -21.59 14.21 1.29
N PHE A 62 -22.73 14.88 1.47
CA PHE A 62 -23.33 15.80 0.48
C PHE A 62 -22.72 17.20 0.48
N THR A 63 -21.60 17.40 1.16
CA THR A 63 -20.94 18.70 1.27
C THR A 63 -19.49 18.60 0.80
N ILE A 64 -19.24 19.30 -0.30
CA ILE A 64 -17.93 19.73 -0.81
C ILE A 64 -17.81 21.19 -0.37
N PHE A 65 -16.80 21.51 0.45
CA PHE A 65 -16.35 22.89 0.63
C PHE A 65 -15.16 23.12 -0.29
#